data_AF-G5E802-F1
#
_entry.id   AF-G5E802-F1
#
_cell.length_a   1.000
_cell.length_b   1.000
_cell.length_c   1.000
_cell.angle_alpha   90.00
_cell.angle_beta   90.00
_cell.angle_gamma   90.00
#
_symmetry.space_group_name_H-M   'P 1'
#
loop_
_entity.id
_entity.type
_entity.pdbx_description
1 polymer ?
#
loop_
_entity_poly.entity_id
_entity_poly.type
_entity_poly.pdbx_seq_one_letter_code
_entity_poly.pdbx_strand_id
1 'polypeptide(L)'
;MAQYAQRASVAFHTQLFFKTKGVVNEDAYILFVRRNAVVVLIPKYGLEGTVFFEEKDKPTPKLDYNSEVPSLTVEGTTLCVFDKVKVNITLDASNIQHQKIRMELVEPKILASGVPAHLSTETNHSNEPEKKKKKLEAAPVAR
;
A
#
# COMPACT_ATOMS: atom_id res chain seq x y z
N MET A 1 18.70 -17.62 19.28
CA MET A 1 18.07 -16.29 19.44
C MET A 1 18.63 -15.21 18.54
N ALA A 2 19.95 -15.12 18.30
CA ALA A 2 20.56 -14.09 17.45
C ALA A 2 19.86 -13.85 16.09
N GLN A 3 19.49 -14.91 15.36
CA GLN A 3 18.77 -14.80 14.07
C GLN A 3 17.41 -14.09 14.19
N TYR A 4 16.66 -14.34 15.27
CA TYR A 4 15.38 -13.65 15.50
C TYR A 4 15.59 -12.17 15.80
N ALA A 5 16.58 -11.83 16.63
CA ALA A 5 16.95 -10.45 16.93
C ALA A 5 17.43 -9.69 15.67
N GLN A 6 18.22 -10.35 14.82
CA GLN A 6 18.66 -9.79 13.53
C GLN A 6 17.47 -9.51 12.60
N ARG A 7 16.56 -10.48 12.42
CA ARG A 7 15.34 -10.31 11.60
C ARG A 7 14.44 -9.20 12.14
N ALA A 8 14.23 -9.15 13.47
CA ALA A 8 13.45 -8.10 14.12
C ALA A 8 14.09 -6.71 13.95
N SER A 9 15.42 -6.61 14.05
CA SER A 9 16.14 -5.36 13.81
C SER A 9 15.95 -4.86 12.37
N VAL A 10 16.12 -5.73 11.36
CA VAL A 10 15.90 -5.37 9.95
C VAL A 10 14.44 -4.95 9.71
N ALA A 11 13.47 -5.68 10.27
CA ALA A 11 12.04 -5.34 10.18
C ALA A 11 11.70 -3.97 10.83
N PHE A 12 12.33 -3.64 11.96
CA PHE A 12 12.15 -2.34 12.61
C PHE A 12 12.76 -1.18 11.79
N HIS A 13 13.93 -1.39 11.19
CA HIS A 13 14.56 -0.36 10.36
C HIS A 13 13.80 -0.14 9.03
N THR A 14 13.20 -1.17 8.43
CA THR A 14 12.31 -0.99 7.27
C THR A 14 11.02 -0.26 7.64
N GLN A 15 10.44 -0.50 8.83
CA GLN A 15 9.32 0.31 9.33
C GLN A 15 9.68 1.79 9.44
N LEU A 16 10.84 2.13 10.02
CA LEU A 16 11.31 3.52 10.14
C LEU A 16 11.56 4.18 8.77
N PHE A 17 12.09 3.43 7.80
CA PHE A 17 12.29 3.89 6.43
C PHE A 17 10.96 4.26 5.74
N PHE A 18 9.96 3.36 5.76
CA PHE A 18 8.66 3.63 5.16
C PHE A 18 7.87 4.70 5.94
N LYS A 19 8.01 4.78 7.26
CA LYS A 19 7.44 5.88 8.07
C LYS A 19 7.87 7.26 7.56
N THR A 20 9.13 7.38 7.15
CA THR A 20 9.73 8.64 6.69
C THR A 20 9.35 8.96 5.24
N LYS A 21 9.14 7.94 4.40
CA LYS A 21 8.71 8.11 3.00
C LYS A 21 7.21 8.31 2.81
N GLY A 22 6.37 7.83 3.74
CA GLY A 22 4.91 7.81 3.57
C GLY A 22 4.46 6.68 2.63
N VAL A 23 3.48 6.97 1.76
CA VAL A 23 2.97 6.00 0.78
C VAL A 23 3.96 5.88 -0.38
N VAL A 24 4.48 4.68 -0.61
CA VAL A 24 5.43 4.41 -1.72
C VAL A 24 4.81 3.41 -2.69
N ASN A 25 4.87 3.72 -3.98
CA ASN A 25 4.40 2.85 -5.05
C ASN A 25 5.59 2.18 -5.73
N GLU A 26 5.56 0.85 -5.89
CA GLU A 26 6.64 0.09 -6.55
C GLU A 26 6.10 -1.11 -7.35
N ASP A 27 6.91 -1.56 -8.30
CA ASP A 27 6.76 -2.85 -8.96
C ASP A 27 7.09 -4.01 -8.01
N ALA A 28 6.26 -5.05 -8.03
CA ALA A 28 6.42 -6.28 -7.28
C ALA A 28 6.06 -7.51 -8.13
N TYR A 29 6.46 -8.69 -7.68
CA TYR A 29 6.17 -9.97 -8.35
C TYR A 29 5.48 -10.91 -7.38
N ILE A 30 4.42 -11.60 -7.82
CA ILE A 30 3.71 -12.58 -7.00
C ILE A 30 4.61 -13.82 -6.81
N LEU A 31 4.89 -14.20 -5.57
CA LEU A 31 5.60 -15.44 -5.22
C LEU A 31 4.64 -16.58 -4.89
N PHE A 32 3.58 -16.28 -4.13
CA PHE A 32 2.60 -17.27 -3.70
C PHE A 32 1.19 -16.72 -3.76
N VAL A 33 0.26 -17.55 -4.18
CA VAL A 33 -1.18 -17.25 -4.18
C VAL A 33 -1.85 -18.01 -3.02
N ARG A 34 -2.78 -17.36 -2.33
CA ARG A 34 -3.62 -17.93 -1.27
C ARG A 34 -5.09 -17.65 -1.60
N ARG A 35 -6.00 -18.27 -0.84
CA ARG A 35 -7.46 -18.14 -1.06
C ARG A 35 -8.00 -16.70 -0.95
N ASN A 36 -7.35 -15.85 -0.16
CA ASN A 36 -7.79 -14.47 0.12
C ASN A 36 -6.69 -13.40 -0.01
N ALA A 37 -5.52 -13.79 -0.52
CA ALA A 37 -4.34 -12.94 -0.51
C ALA A 37 -3.29 -13.42 -1.52
N VAL A 38 -2.41 -12.51 -1.95
CA VAL A 38 -1.17 -12.84 -2.66
C VAL A 38 0.04 -12.39 -1.86
N VAL A 39 1.09 -13.20 -1.86
CA VAL A 39 2.41 -12.85 -1.29
C VAL A 39 3.27 -12.33 -2.43
N VAL A 40 3.77 -11.11 -2.28
CA VAL A 40 4.56 -10.40 -3.30
C VAL A 40 5.96 -10.10 -2.80
N LEU A 41 6.91 -10.07 -3.73
CA LEU A 41 8.29 -9.60 -3.53
C LEU A 41 8.48 -8.27 -4.26
N ILE A 42 9.02 -7.26 -3.56
CA ILE A 42 9.43 -5.98 -4.13
C ILE A 42 10.97 -6.00 -4.27
N PRO A 43 11.53 -6.25 -5.48
CA PRO A 43 12.97 -6.51 -5.63
C PRO A 43 13.84 -5.31 -5.23
N LYS A 44 13.34 -4.09 -5.47
CA LYS A 44 14.04 -2.82 -5.17
C LYS A 44 14.42 -2.66 -3.69
N TYR A 45 13.66 -3.26 -2.78
CA TYR A 45 13.91 -3.20 -1.34
C TYR A 45 14.23 -4.55 -0.71
N GLY A 46 14.21 -5.64 -1.49
CA GLY A 46 14.30 -7.01 -0.97
C GLY A 46 13.20 -7.35 0.05
N LEU A 47 12.02 -6.74 -0.10
CA LEU A 47 10.92 -6.85 0.86
C LEU A 47 9.83 -7.77 0.33
N GLU A 48 9.47 -8.76 1.13
CA GLU A 48 8.27 -9.57 0.94
C GLU A 48 7.10 -9.01 1.75
N GLY A 49 5.87 -9.17 1.26
CA GLY A 49 4.67 -8.86 2.01
C GLY A 49 3.42 -9.50 1.43
N THR A 50 2.31 -9.38 2.16
CA THR A 50 1.03 -9.98 1.78
C THR A 50 0.02 -8.89 1.46
N VAL A 51 -0.54 -8.94 0.25
CA VAL A 51 -1.70 -8.15 -0.15
C VAL A 51 -2.94 -8.98 0.15
N PHE A 52 -3.80 -8.47 1.04
CA PHE A 52 -5.07 -9.10 1.38
C PHE A 52 -6.20 -8.47 0.57
N PHE A 53 -7.14 -9.29 0.09
CA PHE A 53 -8.35 -8.81 -0.60
C PHE A 53 -9.59 -8.83 0.30
N GLU A 54 -9.51 -9.45 1.48
CA GLU A 54 -10.53 -9.40 2.52
C GLU A 54 -10.16 -8.34 3.58
N GLU A 55 -11.05 -7.37 3.80
CA GLU A 55 -10.97 -6.41 4.89
C GLU A 55 -12.23 -6.50 5.75
N LYS A 56 -12.09 -6.27 7.07
CA LYS A 56 -13.21 -6.43 8.02
C LYS A 56 -14.33 -5.41 7.87
N ASP A 57 -14.01 -4.26 7.27
CA ASP A 57 -14.87 -3.07 7.23
C ASP A 57 -15.35 -2.72 5.81
N LYS A 58 -15.08 -3.59 4.82
CA LYS A 58 -15.46 -3.43 3.41
C LYS A 58 -16.26 -4.64 2.93
N PRO A 59 -17.12 -4.50 1.90
CA PRO A 59 -17.73 -5.67 1.26
C PRO A 59 -16.64 -6.60 0.74
N THR A 60 -16.75 -7.90 1.05
CA THR A 60 -15.81 -8.91 0.56
C THR A 60 -15.93 -9.03 -0.97
N PRO A 61 -14.85 -8.82 -1.74
CA PRO A 61 -14.88 -8.98 -3.18
C PRO A 61 -15.18 -10.44 -3.56
N LYS A 62 -15.64 -10.67 -4.79
CA LYS A 62 -15.78 -12.05 -5.30
C LYS A 62 -14.38 -12.63 -5.53
N LEU A 63 -14.01 -13.60 -4.70
CA LEU A 63 -12.75 -14.34 -4.75
C LEU A 63 -13.00 -15.75 -5.28
N ASP A 64 -12.22 -16.16 -6.28
CA ASP A 64 -12.20 -17.52 -6.81
C ASP A 64 -10.75 -18.03 -6.86
N TYR A 65 -10.46 -19.10 -6.12
CA TYR A 65 -9.10 -19.62 -5.95
C TYR A 65 -8.97 -21.01 -6.57
N ASN A 66 -8.07 -21.14 -7.54
CA ASN A 66 -7.74 -22.41 -8.16
C ASN A 66 -6.53 -23.03 -7.46
N SER A 67 -6.67 -24.28 -7.02
CA SER A 67 -5.59 -25.05 -6.36
C SER A 67 -4.73 -25.87 -7.32
N GLU A 68 -5.22 -26.18 -8.52
CA GLU A 68 -4.49 -26.94 -9.55
C GLU A 68 -3.51 -26.04 -10.29
N VAL A 69 -3.99 -24.85 -10.68
CA VAL A 69 -3.17 -23.74 -11.19
C VAL A 69 -3.19 -22.65 -10.13
N PRO A 70 -2.11 -22.44 -9.34
CA PRO A 70 -2.11 -21.55 -8.17
C PRO A 70 -2.35 -20.10 -8.59
N SER A 71 -3.62 -19.72 -8.57
CA SER A 71 -4.15 -18.46 -9.11
C SER A 71 -5.40 -18.02 -8.34
N LEU A 72 -5.59 -16.71 -8.25
CA LEU A 72 -6.68 -16.08 -7.53
C LEU A 72 -7.35 -15.06 -8.45
N THR A 73 -8.62 -15.27 -8.75
CA THR A 73 -9.42 -14.32 -9.50
C THR A 73 -10.20 -13.44 -8.53
N VAL A 74 -9.90 -12.14 -8.56
CA VAL A 74 -10.56 -11.11 -7.76
C VAL A 74 -11.41 -10.25 -8.70
N GLU A 75 -12.74 -10.37 -8.58
CA GLU A 75 -13.73 -9.60 -9.35
C GLU A 75 -13.49 -9.63 -10.88
N GLY A 76 -13.05 -10.77 -11.40
CA GLY A 76 -12.74 -10.99 -12.82
C GLY A 76 -11.29 -10.72 -13.23
N THR A 77 -10.44 -10.24 -12.33
CA THR A 77 -8.99 -10.10 -12.55
C THR A 77 -8.25 -11.30 -11.96
N THR A 78 -7.70 -12.16 -12.81
CA THR A 78 -6.89 -13.32 -12.38
C THR A 78 -5.45 -12.91 -12.09
N LEU A 79 -4.94 -13.33 -10.93
CA LEU A 79 -3.58 -13.14 -10.46
C LEU A 79 -2.89 -14.50 -10.33
N CYS A 80 -1.76 -14.69 -10.99
CA CYS A 80 -0.97 -15.91 -11.03
C CYS A 80 0.40 -15.72 -10.37
N VAL A 81 1.09 -16.83 -10.08
CA VAL A 81 2.50 -16.79 -9.65
C VAL A 81 3.39 -16.18 -10.74
N PHE A 82 4.39 -15.40 -10.31
CA PHE A 82 5.32 -14.62 -11.11
C PHE A 82 4.75 -13.44 -11.92
N ASP A 83 3.45 -13.16 -11.83
CA ASP A 83 2.87 -11.96 -12.41
C ASP A 83 3.52 -10.70 -11.83
N LYS A 84 3.81 -9.73 -12.70
CA LYS A 84 4.22 -8.39 -12.32
C LYS A 84 2.99 -7.59 -11.91
N VAL A 85 3.01 -7.07 -10.69
CA VAL A 85 1.97 -6.20 -10.12
C VAL A 85 2.59 -4.91 -9.60
N LYS A 86 1.76 -3.90 -9.38
CA LYS A 86 2.16 -2.65 -8.73
C LYS A 86 1.46 -2.54 -7.38
N VAL A 87 2.22 -2.26 -6.33
CA VAL A 87 1.70 -2.20 -4.96
C VAL A 87 2.03 -0.87 -4.29
N ASN A 88 1.11 -0.40 -3.45
CA ASN A 88 1.37 0.65 -2.47
C ASN A 88 1.87 0.01 -1.19
N ILE A 89 2.94 0.58 -0.63
CA ILE A 89 3.58 0.18 0.62
C ILE A 89 3.29 1.27 1.64
N THR A 90 2.68 0.90 2.76
CA THR A 90 2.32 1.83 3.84
C THR A 90 2.67 1.26 5.21
N LEU A 91 2.90 2.14 6.20
CA LEU A 91 3.07 1.73 7.59
C LEU A 91 1.72 1.82 8.32
N ASP A 92 1.16 0.68 8.70
CA ASP A 92 0.03 0.60 9.61
C ASP A 92 0.54 0.76 11.04
N ALA A 93 0.38 1.97 11.57
CA ALA A 93 0.78 2.37 12.92
C ALA A 93 -0.40 2.44 13.91
N SER A 94 -1.54 1.82 13.58
CA SER A 94 -2.73 1.78 14.45
C SER A 94 -2.45 1.14 15.82
N ASN A 95 -1.53 0.17 15.87
CA ASN A 95 -1.01 -0.39 17.11
C ASN A 95 0.46 0.03 17.29
N ILE A 96 0.73 0.86 18.31
CA ILE A 96 2.07 1.39 18.59
C ILE A 96 3.11 0.29 18.86
N GLN A 97 2.70 -0.82 19.49
CA GLN A 97 3.55 -1.97 19.82
C GLN A 97 3.76 -2.91 18.63
N HIS A 98 2.81 -2.96 17.70
CA HIS A 98 2.76 -3.92 16.59
C HIS A 98 2.57 -3.20 15.24
N GLN A 99 3.42 -2.19 15.02
CA GLN A 99 3.50 -1.50 13.72
C GLN A 99 3.86 -2.52 12.64
N LYS A 100 3.22 -2.44 11.48
CA LYS A 100 3.39 -3.41 10.38
C LYS A 100 3.38 -2.71 9.03
N ILE A 101 4.13 -3.24 8.08
CA ILE A 101 3.99 -2.83 6.68
C ILE A 101 2.71 -3.46 6.13
N ARG A 102 1.85 -2.63 5.54
CA ARG A 102 0.67 -3.05 4.77
C ARG A 102 0.98 -2.86 3.29
N MET A 103 0.49 -3.78 2.46
CA MET A 103 0.60 -3.71 1.01
C MET A 103 -0.79 -3.79 0.39
N GLU A 104 -1.04 -2.91 -0.59
CA GLU A 104 -2.32 -2.80 -1.30
C GLU A 104 -2.05 -2.86 -2.80
N LEU A 105 -2.87 -3.61 -3.56
CA LEU A 105 -2.75 -3.71 -5.01
C LEU A 105 -3.18 -2.39 -5.68
N VAL A 106 -2.42 -1.95 -6.66
CA VAL A 106 -2.71 -0.73 -7.45
C VAL A 106 -2.92 -1.06 -8.92
N GLU A 107 -2.06 -1.91 -9.48
CA GLU A 107 -2.22 -2.49 -10.82
C GLU A 107 -1.98 -4.00 -10.77
N PRO A 108 -2.83 -4.83 -11.42
CA PRO A 108 -4.03 -4.45 -12.18
C PRO A 108 -5.13 -3.80 -11.31
N LYS A 109 -5.86 -2.85 -11.90
CA LYS A 109 -6.99 -2.20 -11.21
C LYS A 109 -8.17 -3.17 -11.14
N ILE A 110 -8.45 -3.68 -9.96
CA ILE A 110 -9.65 -4.48 -9.70
C ILE A 110 -10.85 -3.53 -9.76
N LEU A 111 -11.66 -3.66 -10.81
CA LEU A 111 -12.88 -2.89 -10.98
C LEU A 111 -14.00 -3.50 -10.13
N ALA A 112 -14.10 -3.06 -8.87
CA ALA A 112 -15.24 -3.37 -8.02
C ALA A 112 -16.53 -2.95 -8.73
N SER A 113 -17.32 -3.95 -9.14
CA SER A 113 -18.53 -3.80 -9.96
C SER A 113 -19.68 -3.19 -9.14
N GLY A 114 -19.58 -1.92 -8.79
CA GLY A 114 -20.56 -1.25 -7.93
C GLY A 114 -20.47 0.28 -7.80
N VAL A 115 -19.46 0.96 -8.34
CA VAL A 115 -19.37 2.44 -8.29
C VAL A 115 -18.98 3.00 -9.66
N PRO A 116 -19.72 3.99 -10.22
CA PRO A 116 -19.41 4.55 -11.53
C PRO A 116 -18.09 5.32 -11.52
N ALA A 117 -17.28 5.12 -12.55
CA ALA A 117 -16.06 5.89 -12.77
C ALA A 117 -16.39 7.38 -12.98
N HIS A 118 -15.95 8.24 -12.07
CA HIS A 118 -16.02 9.70 -12.26
C HIS A 118 -14.61 10.30 -12.40
N LEU A 119 -14.24 10.46 -13.67
CA LEU A 119 -13.19 11.31 -14.22
C LEU A 119 -11.78 11.28 -13.60
N SER A 120 -10.89 10.63 -14.34
CA SER A 120 -9.61 11.25 -14.68
C SER A 120 -9.83 12.63 -15.28
N THR A 121 -9.26 13.67 -14.67
CA THR A 121 -9.08 14.97 -15.31
C THR A 121 -7.60 15.27 -15.37
N GLU A 122 -7.00 15.09 -16.54
CA GLU A 122 -5.73 15.72 -16.86
C GLU A 122 -5.95 17.23 -16.89
N THR A 123 -5.08 18.03 -16.28
CA THR A 123 -5.00 19.45 -16.61
C THR A 123 -3.58 19.96 -16.39
N ASN A 124 -2.83 20.05 -17.49
CA ASN A 124 -1.66 20.91 -17.53
C ASN A 124 -2.11 22.36 -17.35
N HIS A 125 -1.56 23.07 -16.36
CA HIS A 125 -1.30 24.49 -16.55
C HIS A 125 -0.15 24.98 -15.68
N SER A 126 0.88 25.50 -16.34
CA SER A 126 1.88 26.36 -15.71
C SER A 126 1.26 27.70 -15.32
N ASN A 127 1.62 28.23 -14.14
CA ASN A 127 2.14 29.60 -13.94
C ASN A 127 2.29 29.95 -12.44
N GLU A 128 3.50 30.31 -12.01
CA GLU A 128 3.75 31.32 -10.96
C GLU A 128 3.49 32.74 -11.53
N PRO A 129 3.48 33.85 -10.74
CA PRO A 129 3.78 34.04 -9.32
C PRO A 129 2.58 34.72 -8.56
N GLU A 130 2.65 35.46 -7.44
CA GLU A 130 3.71 36.01 -6.56
C GLU A 130 3.17 36.11 -5.10
N LYS A 131 3.85 36.85 -4.22
CA LYS A 131 3.65 36.91 -2.77
C LYS A 131 2.54 37.88 -2.36
N LYS A 132 1.90 37.60 -1.21
CA LYS A 132 1.53 38.65 -0.25
C LYS A 132 1.59 38.14 1.20
N LYS A 133 2.50 38.73 1.99
CA LYS A 133 2.61 38.49 3.43
C LYS A 133 1.37 39.04 4.15
N LYS A 134 0.86 38.34 5.16
CA LYS A 134 0.12 38.96 6.27
C LYS A 134 0.86 38.72 7.60
N LYS A 135 0.70 39.69 8.49
CA LYS A 135 1.57 40.05 9.60
C LYS A 135 1.09 39.37 10.90
N LEU A 136 2.01 38.87 11.73
CA LEU A 136 1.68 38.50 13.11
C LEU A 136 1.33 39.77 13.90
N GLU A 137 0.27 39.69 14.70
CA GLU A 137 -0.08 40.70 15.70
C GLU A 137 -0.21 39.99 17.06
N ALA A 138 0.52 40.50 18.05
CA ALA A 138 0.57 39.92 19.39
C ALA A 138 -0.43 40.62 20.31
N ALA A 139 -1.14 39.85 21.14
CA ALA A 139 -1.98 40.37 22.22
C ALA A 139 -1.26 40.19 23.59
N PRO A 140 -1.49 41.09 24.56
CA PRO A 140 -0.56 41.30 25.67
C PRO A 140 -0.73 40.36 26.86
N VAL A 141 0.35 40.25 27.63
CA VAL A 141 0.38 39.61 28.96
C VAL A 141 -0.41 40.47 29.96
N ALA A 142 -1.39 39.86 30.64
CA ALA A 142 -2.05 40.45 31.79
C ALA A 142 -1.16 40.33 33.05
N ARG A 143 -1.28 41.33 33.93
CA ARG A 143 -0.46 41.51 35.14
C ARG A 143 -1.17 41.03 36.39
#